data_AF-A0A1F4CF70-F1
#
_entry.id   AF-A0A1F4CF70-F1
#
_cell.length_a   1.000
_cell.length_b   1.000
_cell.length_c   1.000
_cell.angle_alpha   90.00
_cell.angle_beta   90.00
_cell.angle_gamma   90.00
#
_symmetry.space_group_name_H-M   'P 1'
#
loop_
_entity.id
_entity.type
_entity.pdbx_description
1 polymer ?
#
loop_
_entity_poly.entity_id
_entity_poly.type
_entity_poly.pdbx_seq_one_letter_code
_entity_poly.pdbx_strand_id
1 'polypeptide(L)'
;MPFARWYASNGTQGKKPTNPEMVRALELFRSAKGMKEAERIKIAQEIFKIIVEECWVIGTVGLSPARTGVRVVKNYMGNIPARQVNDQHVKNPNTSHPITFYFKP
;
A
#
# COMPACT_ATOMS: atom_id res chain seq x y z
N MET A 1 -17.88 -0.43 -4.49
CA MET A 1 -17.47 -0.11 -3.11
C MET A 1 -18.36 0.99 -2.50
N PRO A 2 -19.51 0.65 -1.88
CA PRO A 2 -20.44 1.65 -1.32
C PRO A 2 -19.88 2.42 -0.12
N PHE A 3 -19.08 1.79 0.74
CA PHE A 3 -18.44 2.43 1.90
C PHE A 3 -17.30 3.36 1.48
N ALA A 4 -16.49 2.97 0.50
CA ALA A 4 -15.43 3.82 -0.04
C ALA A 4 -15.99 5.10 -0.68
N ARG A 5 -17.12 5.00 -1.41
CA ARG A 5 -17.82 6.18 -1.95
C ARG A 5 -18.32 7.11 -0.84
N TRP A 6 -18.92 6.55 0.21
CA TRP A 6 -19.36 7.32 1.39
C TRP A 6 -18.22 8.03 2.09
N TYR A 7 -17.09 7.34 2.30
CA TYR A 7 -15.92 7.95 2.90
C TYR A 7 -15.34 9.08 2.04
N ALA A 8 -15.18 8.84 0.73
CA ALA A 8 -14.56 9.78 -0.21
C ALA A 8 -15.42 11.03 -0.45
N SER A 9 -16.75 10.88 -0.43
CA SER A 9 -17.68 11.98 -0.70
C SER A 9 -18.13 12.73 0.56
N ASN A 10 -17.51 12.46 1.72
CA ASN A 10 -17.95 12.96 3.03
C ASN A 10 -19.44 12.68 3.31
N GLY A 11 -19.92 11.51 2.91
CA GLY A 11 -21.26 11.02 3.21
C GLY A 11 -22.37 11.45 2.25
N THR A 12 -22.08 12.27 1.25
CA THR A 12 -23.06 12.70 0.23
C THR A 12 -23.47 11.61 -0.77
N GLN A 13 -22.71 10.53 -0.88
CA GLN A 13 -22.93 9.42 -1.80
C GLN A 13 -22.60 8.09 -1.11
N GLY A 14 -23.06 6.97 -1.68
CA GLY A 14 -22.77 5.65 -1.13
C GLY A 14 -23.57 5.32 0.13
N LYS A 15 -23.03 4.44 0.98
CA LYS A 15 -23.70 3.95 2.20
C LYS A 15 -22.78 4.12 3.40
N LYS A 16 -23.29 4.65 4.51
CA LYS A 16 -22.56 4.69 5.78
C LYS A 16 -22.36 3.25 6.32
N PRO A 17 -21.16 2.87 6.79
CA PRO A 17 -20.98 1.62 7.51
C PRO A 17 -21.83 1.58 8.79
N THR A 18 -22.40 0.41 9.10
CA THR A 18 -23.16 0.20 10.35
C THR A 18 -22.26 -0.23 11.51
N ASN A 19 -21.10 -0.83 11.21
CA ASN A 19 -20.13 -1.22 12.22
C ASN A 19 -19.43 0.02 12.78
N PRO A 20 -19.48 0.26 14.12
CA PRO A 20 -18.89 1.44 14.74
C PRO A 20 -17.35 1.48 14.61
N GLU A 21 -16.66 0.35 14.71
CA GLU A 21 -15.21 0.27 14.56
C GLU A 21 -14.77 0.57 13.12
N MET A 22 -15.60 0.23 12.12
CA MET A 22 -15.34 0.63 10.73
C MET A 22 -15.45 2.14 10.54
N VAL A 23 -16.46 2.78 11.17
CA VAL A 23 -16.59 4.25 11.14
C VAL A 23 -15.37 4.89 11.81
N ARG A 24 -14.99 4.39 13.00
CA ARG A 24 -13.80 4.85 13.75
C ARG A 24 -12.51 4.72 12.94
N ALA A 25 -12.28 3.57 12.29
CA ALA A 25 -11.09 3.36 11.46
C ALA A 25 -11.02 4.35 10.28
N LEU A 26 -12.17 4.66 9.64
CA LEU A 26 -12.24 5.66 8.58
C LEU A 26 -11.98 7.08 9.10
N GLU A 27 -12.48 7.43 10.27
CA GLU A 27 -12.21 8.73 10.91
C GLU A 27 -10.73 8.90 11.30
N LEU A 28 -10.13 7.86 11.87
CA LEU A 28 -8.68 7.78 12.13
C LEU A 28 -7.89 7.95 10.82
N PHE A 29 -8.29 7.28 9.75
CA PHE A 29 -7.64 7.42 8.46
C PHE A 29 -7.75 8.85 7.90
N ARG A 30 -8.90 9.51 8.10
CA ARG A 30 -9.11 10.91 7.69
C ARG A 30 -8.25 11.88 8.48
N SER A 31 -8.14 11.69 9.79
CA SER A 31 -7.39 12.59 10.69
C SER A 31 -5.89 12.55 10.45
N ALA A 32 -5.35 11.42 9.98
CA ALA A 32 -3.92 11.26 9.69
C ALA A 32 -3.40 12.20 8.58
N LYS A 33 -4.29 12.76 7.75
CA LYS A 33 -3.89 13.67 6.65
C LYS A 33 -3.26 14.95 7.21
N GLY A 34 -2.01 15.22 6.83
CA GLY A 34 -1.28 16.43 7.23
C GLY A 34 -0.59 16.36 8.60
N MET A 35 -0.74 15.25 9.33
CA MET A 35 -0.03 15.04 10.59
C MET A 35 1.45 14.69 10.38
N LYS A 36 2.27 14.94 11.42
CA LYS A 36 3.68 14.52 11.48
C LYS A 36 3.79 13.00 11.51
N GLU A 37 4.92 12.48 11.05
CA GLU A 37 5.15 11.05 10.89
C GLU A 37 4.90 10.23 12.16
N ALA A 38 5.44 10.67 13.31
CA ALA A 38 5.26 9.96 14.58
C ALA A 38 3.78 9.79 14.96
N GLU A 39 2.95 10.81 14.73
CA GLU A 39 1.51 10.74 15.00
C GLU A 39 0.77 9.86 13.98
N ARG A 40 1.16 9.92 12.70
CA ARG A 40 0.61 9.03 11.67
C ARG A 40 0.91 7.56 11.97
N ILE A 41 2.10 7.24 12.50
CA ILE A 41 2.47 5.88 12.88
C ILE A 41 1.55 5.36 13.98
N LYS A 42 1.31 6.15 15.04
CA LYS A 42 0.38 5.76 16.13
C LYS A 42 -1.04 5.53 15.61
N ILE A 43 -1.53 6.41 14.74
CA ILE A 43 -2.86 6.26 14.13
C ILE A 43 -2.93 5.02 13.25
N ALA A 44 -1.90 4.75 12.45
CA ALA A 44 -1.85 3.53 11.62
C ALA A 44 -1.87 2.26 12.48
N GLN A 45 -1.12 2.24 13.59
CA GLN A 45 -1.14 1.12 14.55
C GLN A 45 -2.54 0.88 15.12
N GLU A 46 -3.27 1.95 15.48
CA GLU A 46 -4.65 1.82 15.98
C GLU A 46 -5.60 1.28 14.90
N ILE A 47 -5.48 1.75 13.66
CA ILE A 47 -6.26 1.20 12.54
C ILE A 47 -5.95 -0.29 12.34
N PHE A 48 -4.68 -0.69 12.37
CA PHE A 48 -4.30 -2.10 12.24
C PHE A 48 -4.81 -2.95 13.40
N LYS A 49 -4.80 -2.43 14.62
CA LYS A 49 -5.39 -3.09 15.79
C LYS A 49 -6.88 -3.39 15.55
N ILE A 50 -7.66 -2.39 15.11
CA ILE A 50 -9.08 -2.57 14.78
C ILE A 50 -9.27 -3.64 13.70
N ILE A 51 -8.49 -3.59 12.62
CA ILE A 51 -8.59 -4.56 11.51
C ILE A 51 -8.36 -6.00 12.01
N VAL A 52 -7.41 -6.18 12.93
CA VAL A 52 -7.07 -7.48 13.51
C VAL A 52 -8.16 -7.95 14.49
N GLU A 53 -8.62 -7.09 15.40
CA GLU A 53 -9.66 -7.43 16.39
C GLU A 53 -10.99 -7.78 15.72
N GLU A 54 -11.35 -7.08 14.64
CA GLU A 54 -12.58 -7.32 13.89
C GLU A 54 -12.45 -8.39 12.79
N CYS A 55 -11.25 -8.95 12.58
CA CYS A 55 -10.97 -9.97 11.56
C CYS A 55 -11.47 -9.62 10.14
N TRP A 56 -11.39 -8.36 9.72
CA TRP A 56 -11.92 -7.92 8.40
C TRP A 56 -11.23 -8.58 7.21
N VAL A 57 -10.00 -9.05 7.38
CA VAL A 57 -9.24 -9.77 6.38
C VAL A 57 -8.56 -10.97 7.03
N ILE A 58 -8.81 -12.16 6.48
CA ILE A 58 -8.09 -13.38 6.84
C ILE A 58 -7.01 -13.60 5.77
N GLY A 59 -5.77 -13.27 6.11
CA GLY A 59 -4.63 -13.51 5.24
C GLY A 59 -4.33 -15.01 5.16
N THR A 60 -4.22 -15.55 3.94
CA THR A 60 -3.83 -16.95 3.72
C THR A 60 -2.35 -17.05 3.35
N VAL A 61 -1.94 -16.38 2.28
CA VAL A 61 -0.56 -16.23 1.80
C VAL A 61 -0.36 -14.83 1.23
N GLY A 62 0.87 -14.33 1.19
CA GLY A 62 1.16 -12.96 0.74
C GLY A 62 2.59 -12.77 0.29
N LEU A 63 2.93 -11.54 -0.10
CA LEU A 63 4.28 -11.11 -0.47
C LEU A 63 4.92 -11.91 -1.63
N SER A 64 4.11 -12.38 -2.58
CA SER A 64 4.65 -13.03 -3.77
C SER A 64 5.65 -12.10 -4.48
N PRO A 65 6.88 -12.56 -4.76
CA PRO A 65 7.87 -11.78 -5.49
C PRO A 65 7.50 -11.57 -6.96
N ALA A 66 6.37 -12.14 -7.42
CA ALA A 66 5.84 -12.01 -8.77
C ALA A 66 4.60 -11.10 -8.86
N ARG A 67 4.29 -10.28 -7.84
CA ARG A 67 3.10 -9.39 -7.82
C ARG A 67 2.97 -8.53 -9.09
N THR A 68 4.06 -7.92 -9.55
CA THR A 68 4.12 -7.19 -10.83
C THR A 68 5.11 -7.85 -11.81
N GLY A 69 5.21 -9.18 -11.77
CA GLY A 69 6.16 -9.96 -12.57
C GLY A 69 7.50 -10.21 -11.88
N VAL A 70 8.39 -10.94 -12.55
CA VAL A 70 9.73 -11.32 -12.08
C VAL A 70 10.82 -10.52 -12.80
N ARG A 71 11.92 -10.24 -12.10
CA ARG A 71 13.07 -9.55 -12.69
C ARG A 71 13.97 -10.54 -13.41
N VAL A 72 14.22 -10.30 -14.70
CA VAL A 72 15.19 -11.03 -15.50
C VAL A 72 16.24 -10.05 -16.03
N VAL A 73 17.51 -10.36 -15.84
CA VAL A 73 18.64 -9.52 -16.26
C VAL A 73 19.66 -10.39 -16.99
N LYS A 74 20.14 -9.92 -18.14
CA LYS A 74 21.21 -10.61 -18.86
C LYS A 74 22.55 -10.41 -18.14
N ASN A 75 23.40 -11.43 -18.18
CA ASN A 75 24.70 -11.41 -17.48
C ASN A 75 25.64 -10.29 -17.98
N TYR A 76 25.45 -9.83 -19.22
CA TYR A 76 26.18 -8.72 -19.84
C TYR A 76 25.55 -7.34 -19.59
N MET A 77 24.58 -7.19 -18.67
CA MET A 77 24.05 -5.89 -18.25
C MET A 77 24.55 -5.50 -16.85
N GLY A 78 24.82 -4.21 -16.67
CA GLY A 78 25.33 -3.62 -15.43
C GLY A 78 24.46 -2.47 -14.90
N ASN A 79 24.70 -2.10 -13.64
CA ASN A 79 23.94 -1.12 -12.85
C ASN A 79 22.50 -1.48 -12.50
N ILE A 80 22.15 -2.76 -12.49
CA ILE A 80 20.81 -3.22 -12.08
C ILE A 80 20.86 -3.67 -10.61
N PRO A 81 20.09 -3.05 -9.69
CA PRO A 81 20.05 -3.45 -8.28
C PRO A 81 19.73 -4.94 -8.08
N ALA A 82 20.42 -5.60 -7.16
CA ALA A 82 20.18 -7.02 -6.86
C ALA A 82 18.79 -7.25 -6.23
N ARG A 83 18.28 -6.26 -5.49
CA ARG A 83 16.95 -6.26 -4.88
C ARG A 83 16.22 -4.97 -5.26
N GLN A 84 14.92 -5.10 -5.53
CA GLN A 84 14.04 -3.98 -5.81
C GLN A 84 12.67 -4.25 -5.18
N VAL A 85 11.95 -3.18 -4.84
CA VAL A 85 10.57 -3.30 -4.36
C VAL A 85 9.69 -3.81 -5.50
N ASN A 86 8.79 -4.76 -5.20
CA ASN A 86 7.84 -5.29 -6.18
C ASN A 86 6.42 -4.76 -5.94
N ASP A 87 6.09 -3.58 -6.48
CA ASP A 87 4.76 -3.00 -6.28
C ASP A 87 4.37 -1.97 -7.36
N GLN A 88 3.07 -1.70 -7.48
CA GLN A 88 2.52 -0.69 -8.40
C GLN A 88 2.94 0.73 -8.01
N HIS A 89 3.03 1.02 -6.71
CA HIS A 89 3.31 2.40 -6.22
C HIS A 89 4.75 2.83 -6.49
N VAL A 90 5.68 1.87 -6.62
CA VAL A 90 7.08 2.13 -7.03
C VAL A 90 7.27 2.07 -8.56
N LYS A 91 6.17 1.95 -9.32
CA LYS A 91 6.11 2.02 -10.78
C LYS A 91 7.06 1.05 -11.48
N ASN A 92 7.10 -0.21 -11.07
CA ASN A 92 7.99 -1.21 -11.65
C ASN A 92 8.01 -1.19 -13.19
N PRO A 93 9.19 -1.15 -13.85
CA PRO A 93 10.55 -1.26 -13.30
C PRO A 93 11.21 0.07 -12.87
N ASN A 94 10.50 1.20 -12.82
CA ASN A 94 11.10 2.51 -12.57
C ASN A 94 11.91 2.61 -11.26
N THR A 95 11.54 1.85 -10.23
CA THR A 95 12.30 1.76 -8.96
C THR A 95 13.76 1.34 -9.13
N SER A 96 14.12 0.72 -10.24
CA SER A 96 15.51 0.33 -10.54
C SER A 96 16.28 1.39 -11.32
N HIS A 97 15.68 2.55 -11.60
CA HIS A 97 16.25 3.62 -12.42
C HIS A 97 16.82 3.12 -13.77
N PRO A 98 15.99 2.58 -14.69
CA PRO A 98 16.48 1.95 -15.92
C PRO A 98 17.39 2.83 -16.81
N ILE A 99 17.28 4.16 -16.69
CA ILE A 99 18.15 5.11 -17.40
C ILE A 99 19.64 4.97 -17.04
N THR A 100 19.97 4.37 -15.89
CA THR A 100 21.35 4.18 -15.45
C THR A 100 21.94 2.84 -15.90
N PHE A 101 21.15 1.99 -16.55
CA PHE A 101 21.59 0.66 -16.99
C PHE A 101 22.58 0.76 -18.15
N TYR A 102 23.51 -0.18 -18.21
CA TYR A 102 24.49 -0.26 -19.30
C TYR A 102 24.76 -1.71 -19.70
N PHE A 103 25.33 -1.91 -20.89
CA PHE A 103 25.92 -3.17 -21.29
C PHE A 103 27.38 -3.22 -20.84
N LYS A 104 27.76 -4.28 -20.14
CA LYS A 104 29.14 -4.55 -19.75
C LYS A 104 30.01 -4.73 -21.01
N PRO A 105 31.30 -4.38 -20.96
CA PRO A 105 32.25 -4.66 -22.03
C PRO A 105 32.31 -6.14 -22.42
#